data_AF-A0A176FVL8-F1
#
_entry.id   AF-A0A176FVL8-F1
#
_cell.length_a   1.000
_cell.length_b   1.000
_cell.length_c   1.000
_cell.angle_alpha   90.00
_cell.angle_beta   90.00
_cell.angle_gamma   90.00
#
_symmetry.space_group_name_H-M   'P 1'
#
loop_
_entity.id
_entity.type
_entity.pdbx_description
1 polymer ?
#
loop_
_entity_poly.entity_id
_entity_poly.type
_entity_poly.pdbx_seq_one_letter_code
_entity_poly.pdbx_strand_id
1 'polypeptide(L)'
;MSKGPILFDVDDTDAAPGPDAAPPVPDPEMPEAPEGRAMLTVATLAARRPSRLARWFWGLLLTLLAAVLSVAAWDFAMGLIGRWPVVGYAISALIVAVLVLLLAIAVKELAAFARLGRLDTLFRKAEEALAGDDLAKAREVTRDLVKLYSGREDTRWGRERLAEAQADQFDAAALLGVAETELLGPLDAVATREVEAAARQVAAVTAIVPLALADVVAALTANLRMIRRIAEVYGGRSGTLGSWRLARAVMTHLVATGAVAVGDDMLGSIAGGGVLSRLSRRFGEGVV
;
A
#
# COMPACT_ATOMS: atom_id res chain seq x y z
N MET A 1 -5.69 14.15 -89.64
CA MET A 1 -5.53 15.37 -88.82
C MET A 1 -6.92 15.66 -88.26
N SER A 2 -7.17 15.82 -86.96
CA SER A 2 -6.32 16.20 -85.83
C SER A 2 -6.55 15.26 -84.63
N LYS A 3 -5.47 14.65 -84.13
CA LYS A 3 -5.39 14.20 -82.74
C LYS A 3 -5.19 15.46 -81.89
N GLY A 4 -6.30 16.08 -81.48
CA GLY A 4 -6.29 17.15 -80.48
C GLY A 4 -6.36 16.54 -79.07
N PRO A 5 -5.76 17.18 -78.04
CA PRO A 5 -5.78 16.66 -76.69
C PRO A 5 -7.22 16.65 -76.16
N ILE A 6 -7.66 15.50 -75.66
CA ILE A 6 -8.91 15.36 -74.91
C ILE A 6 -8.58 15.80 -73.48
N LEU A 7 -9.12 16.95 -73.07
CA LEU A 7 -9.05 17.41 -71.70
C LEU A 7 -10.02 16.56 -70.87
N PHE A 8 -9.49 15.75 -69.96
CA PHE A 8 -10.28 15.23 -68.86
C PHE A 8 -10.26 16.31 -67.78
N ASP A 9 -11.32 17.10 -67.68
CA ASP A 9 -11.56 17.85 -66.44
C ASP A 9 -11.88 16.79 -65.38
N VAL A 10 -10.84 16.39 -64.65
CA VAL A 10 -11.03 15.85 -63.33
C VAL A 10 -11.55 17.05 -62.54
N ASP A 11 -12.86 17.12 -62.33
CA ASP A 11 -13.37 17.81 -61.16
C ASP A 11 -12.65 17.14 -59.99
N ASP A 12 -11.59 17.79 -59.48
CA ASP A 12 -10.89 17.40 -58.26
C ASP A 12 -11.85 17.65 -57.09
N THR A 13 -12.81 16.75 -57.03
CA THR A 13 -13.43 16.18 -55.86
C THR A 13 -12.48 16.26 -54.68
N ASP A 14 -12.94 16.98 -53.65
CA ASP A 14 -12.47 16.97 -52.26
C ASP A 14 -10.98 16.64 -52.10
N ALA A 15 -10.17 17.68 -51.97
CA ALA A 15 -8.77 17.65 -51.57
C ALA A 15 -8.40 16.33 -50.87
N ALA A 16 -7.78 15.41 -51.61
CA ALA A 16 -7.30 14.17 -51.05
C ALA A 16 -6.43 14.52 -49.84
N PRO A 17 -6.68 13.93 -48.65
CA PRO A 17 -6.00 14.33 -47.43
C PRO A 17 -4.48 14.29 -47.63
N GLY A 18 -3.81 15.38 -47.26
CA GLY A 18 -2.36 15.47 -47.32
C GLY A 18 -1.68 14.46 -46.38
N PRO A 19 -0.35 14.26 -46.52
CA PRO A 19 0.41 13.31 -45.69
C PRO A 19 0.35 13.61 -44.18
N ASP A 20 -0.11 14.81 -43.81
CA ASP A 20 -0.44 15.29 -42.47
C ASP A 20 -1.73 14.69 -41.88
N ALA A 21 -2.62 14.16 -42.72
CA ALA A 21 -3.87 13.50 -42.31
C ALA A 21 -3.77 11.95 -42.31
N ALA A 22 -2.58 11.39 -42.53
CA ALA A 22 -2.36 9.96 -42.43
C ALA A 22 -2.44 9.51 -40.95
N PRO A 23 -3.29 8.53 -40.59
CA PRO A 23 -3.27 7.94 -39.26
C PRO A 23 -1.90 7.30 -38.99
N PRO A 24 -1.39 7.36 -37.75
CA PRO A 24 -0.12 6.73 -37.40
C PRO A 24 -0.17 5.26 -37.77
N VAL A 25 0.84 4.80 -38.51
CA VAL A 25 0.99 3.40 -38.92
C VAL A 25 0.99 2.54 -37.66
N PRO A 26 0.10 1.54 -37.52
CA PRO A 26 0.16 0.63 -36.38
C PRO A 26 1.48 -0.12 -36.44
N ASP A 27 2.38 0.15 -35.49
CA ASP A 27 3.60 -0.61 -35.30
C ASP A 27 3.21 -2.05 -34.89
N PRO A 28 3.55 -3.09 -35.67
CA PRO A 28 3.17 -4.46 -35.34
C PRO A 28 3.96 -5.07 -34.15
N GLU A 29 4.70 -4.26 -33.38
CA GLU A 29 5.56 -4.73 -32.27
C GLU A 29 5.46 -3.90 -30.98
N MET A 30 4.36 -3.18 -30.73
CA MET A 30 4.04 -2.70 -29.38
C MET A 30 3.05 -3.65 -28.70
N PRO A 31 3.36 -4.25 -27.53
CA PRO A 31 2.37 -4.93 -26.72
C PRO A 31 1.25 -3.92 -26.40
N GLU A 32 0.01 -4.28 -26.70
CA GLU A 32 -1.16 -3.49 -26.33
C GLU A 32 -1.04 -3.09 -24.85
N ALA A 33 -1.15 -1.79 -24.56
CA ALA A 33 -1.15 -1.31 -23.18
C ALA A 33 -2.25 -2.07 -22.42
N PRO A 34 -1.95 -2.77 -21.31
CA PRO A 34 -2.90 -3.66 -20.68
C PRO A 34 -4.12 -2.85 -20.25
N GLU A 35 -5.27 -3.13 -20.88
CA GLU A 35 -6.54 -2.53 -20.50
C GLU A 35 -6.77 -2.84 -19.02
N GLY A 36 -6.76 -1.81 -18.16
CA GLY A 36 -6.92 -1.91 -16.71
C GLY A 36 -8.26 -2.52 -16.24
N ARG A 37 -9.02 -3.19 -17.12
CA ARG A 37 -10.21 -3.96 -16.82
C ARG A 37 -9.94 -5.06 -15.80
N ALA A 38 -8.79 -5.74 -15.87
CA ALA A 38 -8.37 -6.69 -14.84
C ALA A 38 -8.10 -6.00 -13.48
N MET A 39 -7.54 -4.79 -13.51
CA MET A 39 -7.28 -4.01 -12.29
C MET A 39 -8.58 -3.45 -11.68
N LEU A 40 -9.57 -3.11 -12.49
CA LEU A 40 -10.91 -2.67 -12.05
C LEU A 40 -11.75 -3.81 -11.45
N THR A 41 -11.70 -5.02 -12.01
CA THR A 41 -12.37 -6.20 -11.45
C THR A 41 -11.71 -6.69 -10.16
N VAL A 42 -10.39 -6.58 -10.05
CA VAL A 42 -9.66 -6.89 -8.82
C VAL A 42 -9.88 -5.83 -7.74
N ALA A 43 -9.93 -4.53 -8.11
CA ALA A 43 -10.25 -3.44 -7.18
C ALA A 43 -11.66 -3.57 -6.58
N THR A 44 -12.64 -3.99 -7.37
CA THR A 44 -14.03 -4.21 -6.91
C THR A 44 -14.18 -5.47 -6.03
N LEU A 45 -13.35 -6.50 -6.23
CA LEU A 45 -13.29 -7.67 -5.36
C LEU A 45 -12.55 -7.39 -4.04
N ALA A 46 -11.47 -6.60 -4.07
CA ALA A 46 -10.70 -6.19 -2.89
C ALA A 46 -11.46 -5.22 -1.97
N ALA A 47 -12.42 -4.47 -2.51
CA ALA A 47 -13.29 -3.58 -1.73
C ALA A 47 -14.34 -4.32 -0.86
N ARG A 48 -14.46 -5.65 -0.96
CA ARG A 48 -15.43 -6.41 -0.18
C ARG A 48 -14.97 -6.56 1.28
N ARG A 49 -15.85 -6.15 2.20
CA ARG A 49 -15.62 -6.26 3.66
C ARG A 49 -15.22 -7.70 4.02
N PRO A 50 -14.17 -7.92 4.84
CA PRO A 50 -13.75 -9.28 5.20
C PRO A 50 -14.93 -10.02 5.84
N SER A 51 -15.26 -11.19 5.30
CA SER A 51 -16.43 -11.95 5.73
C SER A 51 -16.31 -12.30 7.23
N ARG A 52 -17.45 -12.27 7.95
CA ARG A 52 -17.47 -12.62 9.38
C ARG A 52 -16.88 -14.02 9.61
N LEU A 53 -17.14 -14.96 8.70
CA LEU A 53 -16.59 -16.31 8.74
C LEU A 53 -15.06 -16.31 8.59
N ALA A 54 -14.49 -15.53 7.67
CA ALA A 54 -13.03 -15.44 7.54
C ALA A 54 -12.38 -14.89 8.82
N ARG A 55 -13.02 -13.90 9.47
CA ARG A 55 -12.53 -13.38 10.77
C ARG A 55 -12.54 -14.45 11.85
N TRP A 56 -13.64 -15.21 11.96
CA TRP A 56 -13.75 -16.31 12.91
C TRP A 56 -12.73 -17.41 12.60
N PHE A 57 -12.62 -17.84 11.34
CA PHE A 57 -11.65 -18.84 10.89
C PHE A 57 -10.22 -18.44 11.27
N TRP A 58 -9.79 -17.22 10.92
CA TRP A 58 -8.46 -16.74 11.27
C TRP A 58 -8.26 -16.60 12.79
N GLY A 59 -9.28 -16.16 13.53
CA GLY A 59 -9.24 -16.10 14.99
C GLY A 59 -9.06 -17.48 15.64
N LEU A 60 -9.85 -18.47 15.20
CA LEU A 60 -9.77 -19.85 15.64
C LEU A 60 -8.43 -20.50 15.26
N LEU A 61 -7.98 -20.31 14.02
CA LEU A 61 -6.70 -20.83 13.53
C LEU A 61 -5.51 -20.26 14.32
N LEU A 62 -5.48 -18.94 14.54
CA LEU A 62 -4.44 -18.30 15.34
C LEU A 62 -4.46 -18.76 16.79
N THR A 63 -5.65 -18.91 17.37
CA THR A 63 -5.80 -19.41 18.75
C THR A 63 -5.31 -20.84 18.88
N LEU A 64 -5.67 -21.71 17.93
CA LEU A 64 -5.20 -23.09 17.89
C LEU A 64 -3.69 -23.17 17.72
N LEU A 65 -3.13 -22.40 16.78
CA LEU A 65 -1.70 -22.34 16.54
C LEU A 65 -0.94 -21.86 17.79
N ALA A 66 -1.43 -20.81 18.44
CA ALA A 66 -0.85 -20.30 19.68
C ALA A 66 -0.89 -21.35 20.81
N ALA A 67 -2.00 -22.10 20.94
CA ALA A 67 -2.10 -23.17 21.92
C ALA A 67 -1.08 -24.29 21.65
N VAL A 68 -0.96 -24.74 20.40
CA VAL A 68 0.01 -25.78 20.01
C VAL A 68 1.45 -25.32 20.25
N LEU A 69 1.81 -24.11 19.84
CA LEU A 69 3.15 -23.57 20.11
C LEU A 69 3.43 -23.41 21.61
N SER A 70 2.44 -23.00 22.39
CA SER A 70 2.59 -22.85 23.85
C SER A 70 2.90 -24.19 24.52
N VAL A 71 2.14 -25.23 24.19
CA VAL A 71 2.37 -26.59 24.70
C VAL A 71 3.72 -27.11 24.24
N ALA A 72 4.05 -26.98 22.95
CA ALA A 72 5.34 -27.43 22.42
C ALA A 72 6.53 -26.71 23.09
N ALA A 73 6.42 -25.40 23.33
CA ALA A 73 7.44 -24.63 24.02
C ALA A 73 7.59 -25.05 25.49
N TRP A 74 6.48 -25.33 26.17
CA TRP A 74 6.47 -25.81 27.54
C TRP A 74 7.13 -27.19 27.66
N ASP A 75 6.74 -28.13 26.80
CA ASP A 75 7.30 -29.48 26.78
C ASP A 75 8.78 -29.48 26.39
N PHE A 76 9.18 -28.62 25.45
CA PHE A 76 10.58 -28.43 25.08
C PHE A 76 11.40 -27.90 26.27
N ALA A 77 10.91 -26.88 26.97
CA ALA A 77 11.58 -26.31 28.14
C ALA A 77 11.72 -27.35 29.26
N MET A 78 10.63 -28.00 29.65
CA MET A 78 10.63 -29.00 30.72
C MET A 78 11.45 -30.25 30.34
N GLY A 79 11.35 -30.71 29.10
CA GLY A 79 12.14 -31.81 28.58
C GLY A 79 13.64 -31.51 28.58
N LEU A 80 14.03 -30.27 28.30
CA LEU A 80 15.43 -29.85 28.34
C LEU A 80 15.95 -29.72 29.77
N ILE A 81 15.16 -29.16 30.69
CA ILE A 81 15.50 -29.09 32.12
C ILE A 81 15.68 -30.50 32.70
N GLY A 82 14.81 -31.44 32.33
CA GLY A 82 14.89 -32.82 32.80
C GLY A 82 16.11 -33.58 32.30
N ARG A 83 16.63 -33.27 31.11
CA ARG A 83 17.81 -33.92 30.52
C ARG A 83 19.13 -33.23 30.89
N TRP A 84 19.15 -31.91 30.80
CA TRP A 84 20.33 -31.06 30.98
C TRP A 84 19.96 -29.81 31.79
N PRO A 85 19.94 -29.88 33.13
CA PRO A 85 19.33 -28.85 33.98
C PRO A 85 19.89 -27.44 33.73
N VAL A 86 21.21 -27.28 33.67
CA VAL A 86 21.86 -25.97 33.48
C VAL A 86 21.51 -25.36 32.12
N VAL A 87 21.56 -26.16 31.05
CA VAL A 87 21.23 -25.72 29.69
C VAL A 87 19.72 -25.45 29.56
N GLY A 88 18.90 -26.27 30.21
CA GLY A 88 17.45 -26.09 30.29
C GLY A 88 17.07 -24.76 30.90
N TYR A 89 17.59 -24.44 32.09
CA TYR A 89 17.32 -23.15 32.73
C TYR A 89 17.81 -21.96 31.89
N ALA A 90 18.98 -22.07 31.26
CA ALA A 90 19.51 -21.01 30.40
C ALA A 90 18.59 -20.73 29.19
N ILE A 91 18.17 -21.79 28.48
CA ILE A 91 17.27 -21.66 27.32
C ILE A 91 15.87 -21.20 27.74
N SER A 92 15.32 -21.72 28.85
CA SER A 92 14.03 -21.27 29.38
C SER A 92 14.05 -19.79 29.77
N ALA A 93 15.12 -19.32 30.40
CA ALA A 93 15.29 -17.90 30.72
C ALA A 93 15.31 -17.04 29.45
N LEU A 94 15.98 -17.50 28.38
CA LEU A 94 16.00 -16.81 27.09
C LEU A 94 14.61 -16.75 26.44
N ILE A 95 13.85 -17.84 26.48
CA ILE A 95 12.46 -17.89 25.98
C ILE A 95 11.59 -16.87 26.72
N VAL A 96 11.67 -16.84 28.06
CA VAL A 96 10.91 -15.86 28.88
C VAL A 96 11.34 -14.43 28.54
N ALA A 97 12.64 -14.16 28.41
CA ALA A 97 13.14 -12.83 28.06
C ALA A 97 12.60 -12.36 26.69
N VAL A 98 12.58 -13.23 25.68
CA VAL A 98 11.98 -12.94 24.36
C VAL A 98 10.48 -12.67 24.48
N LEU A 99 9.75 -13.47 25.25
CA LEU A 99 8.31 -13.26 25.46
C LEU A 99 8.00 -11.93 26.15
N VAL A 100 8.78 -11.56 27.18
CA VAL A 100 8.65 -10.26 27.86
C VAL A 100 8.94 -9.11 26.90
N LEU A 101 9.98 -9.23 26.07
CA LEU A 101 10.31 -8.21 25.07
C LEU A 101 9.18 -8.06 24.04
N LEU A 102 8.63 -9.17 23.53
CA LEU A 102 7.50 -9.16 22.61
C LEU A 102 6.26 -8.53 23.26
N LEU A 103 5.98 -8.83 24.52
CA LEU A 103 4.88 -8.23 25.27
C LEU A 103 5.07 -6.73 25.46
N ALA A 104 6.27 -6.29 25.82
CA ALA A 104 6.60 -4.87 25.96
C ALA A 104 6.42 -4.12 24.63
N ILE A 105 6.84 -4.72 23.51
CA ILE A 105 6.61 -4.19 22.16
C ILE A 105 5.10 -4.11 21.87
N ALA A 106 4.33 -5.15 22.17
CA ALA A 106 2.88 -5.19 21.94
C ALA A 106 2.11 -4.16 22.77
N VAL A 107 2.46 -3.97 24.05
CA VAL A 107 1.85 -2.94 24.92
C VAL A 107 2.21 -1.54 24.43
N LYS A 108 3.48 -1.31 24.05
CA LYS A 108 3.89 -0.04 23.43
C LYS A 108 3.07 0.23 22.17
N GLU A 109 2.73 -0.82 21.42
CA GLU A 109 1.98 -0.70 20.18
C GLU A 109 0.49 -0.42 20.38
N LEU A 110 -0.15 -1.06 21.36
CA LEU A 110 -1.54 -0.75 21.72
C LEU A 110 -1.69 0.73 22.13
N ALA A 111 -0.69 1.29 22.82
CA ALA A 111 -0.65 2.71 23.14
C ALA A 111 -0.48 3.62 21.91
N ALA A 112 0.21 3.15 20.86
CA ALA A 112 0.34 3.85 19.58
C ALA A 112 -0.96 3.80 18.75
N PHE A 113 -1.64 2.65 18.72
CA PHE A 113 -2.97 2.52 18.08
C PHE A 113 -4.04 3.37 18.76
N ALA A 114 -4.01 3.48 20.10
CA ALA A 114 -4.90 4.39 20.82
C ALA A 114 -4.66 5.87 20.45
N ARG A 115 -3.44 6.22 20.01
CA ARG A 115 -3.10 7.56 19.50
C ARG A 115 -3.65 7.78 18.08
N LEU A 116 -3.64 6.76 17.22
CA LEU A 116 -4.24 6.81 15.88
C LEU A 116 -5.76 7.07 15.93
N GLY A 117 -6.47 6.53 16.92
CA GLY A 117 -7.90 6.83 17.12
C GLY A 117 -8.19 8.32 17.41
N ARG A 118 -7.18 9.08 17.88
CA ARG A 118 -7.30 10.53 18.08
C ARG A 118 -7.31 11.29 16.76
N LEU A 119 -6.60 10.81 15.73
CA LEU A 119 -6.68 11.42 14.39
C LEU A 119 -8.05 11.17 13.75
N ASP A 120 -8.58 9.95 13.86
CA ASP A 120 -9.87 9.59 13.26
C ASP A 120 -11.02 10.41 13.88
N THR A 121 -10.95 10.63 15.18
CA THR A 121 -11.88 11.53 15.89
C THR A 121 -11.69 12.99 15.50
N LEU A 122 -10.46 13.47 15.29
CA LEU A 122 -10.18 14.81 14.78
C LEU A 122 -10.72 15.03 13.37
N PHE A 123 -10.51 14.08 12.45
CA PHE A 123 -11.04 14.16 11.08
C PHE A 123 -12.57 14.24 11.09
N ARG A 124 -13.23 13.38 11.85
CA ARG A 124 -14.69 13.41 11.96
C ARG A 124 -15.19 14.72 12.57
N LYS A 125 -14.54 15.23 13.62
CA LYS A 125 -14.88 16.54 14.21
C LYS A 125 -14.69 17.68 13.21
N ALA A 126 -13.64 17.65 12.39
CA ALA A 126 -13.37 18.66 11.37
C ALA A 126 -14.44 18.62 10.27
N GLU A 127 -14.82 17.42 9.81
CA GLU A 127 -15.87 17.22 8.82
C GLU A 127 -17.24 17.67 9.35
N GLU A 128 -17.55 17.36 10.61
CA GLU A 128 -18.76 17.87 11.28
C GLU A 128 -18.75 19.41 11.44
N ALA A 129 -17.58 20.01 11.69
CA ALA A 129 -17.44 21.46 11.79
C ALA A 129 -17.65 22.15 10.43
N LEU A 130 -17.11 21.56 9.35
CA LEU A 130 -17.29 22.07 7.98
C LEU A 130 -18.71 21.89 7.48
N ALA A 131 -19.33 20.73 7.72
CA ALA A 131 -20.70 20.46 7.30
C ALA A 131 -21.73 21.35 8.01
N GLY A 132 -21.45 21.74 9.26
CA GLY A 132 -22.31 22.61 10.06
C GLY A 132 -21.93 24.09 10.04
N ASP A 133 -20.86 24.48 9.33
CA ASP A 133 -20.24 25.81 9.38
C ASP A 133 -20.05 26.34 10.83
N ASP A 134 -19.61 25.45 11.71
CA ASP A 134 -19.55 25.69 13.16
C ASP A 134 -18.14 26.12 13.58
N LEU A 135 -17.95 27.43 13.70
CA LEU A 135 -16.69 28.03 14.12
C LEU A 135 -16.24 27.59 15.52
N ALA A 136 -17.17 27.28 16.43
CA ALA A 136 -16.81 26.83 17.78
C ALA A 136 -16.20 25.42 17.73
N LYS A 137 -16.79 24.53 16.93
CA LYS A 137 -16.21 23.19 16.67
C LYS A 137 -14.89 23.28 15.93
N ALA A 138 -14.77 24.16 14.93
CA ALA A 138 -13.51 24.39 14.23
C ALA A 138 -12.39 24.82 15.20
N ARG A 139 -12.67 25.74 16.13
CA ARG A 139 -11.72 26.13 17.19
C ARG A 139 -11.34 24.98 18.13
N GLU A 140 -12.29 24.11 18.46
CA GLU A 140 -12.00 22.90 19.24
C GLU A 140 -11.05 21.96 18.49
N VAL A 141 -11.30 21.71 17.20
CA VAL A 141 -10.45 20.89 16.34
C VAL A 141 -9.04 21.48 16.26
N THR A 142 -8.92 22.78 16.00
CA THR A 142 -7.62 23.48 15.92
C THR A 142 -6.85 23.38 17.23
N ARG A 143 -7.52 23.53 18.38
CA ARG A 143 -6.90 23.36 19.71
C ARG A 143 -6.44 21.92 19.95
N ASP A 144 -7.28 20.94 19.63
CA ASP A 144 -6.94 19.53 19.79
C ASP A 144 -5.75 19.14 18.87
N LEU A 145 -5.67 19.73 17.68
CA LEU A 145 -4.56 19.59 16.73
C LEU A 145 -3.25 20.18 17.27
N VAL A 146 -3.28 21.42 17.78
CA VAL A 146 -2.14 22.07 18.44
C VAL A 146 -1.67 21.24 19.64
N LYS A 147 -2.60 20.69 20.44
CA LYS A 147 -2.29 19.83 21.59
C LYS A 147 -1.63 18.52 21.15
N LEU A 148 -2.11 17.89 20.08
CA LEU A 148 -1.54 16.66 19.52
C LEU A 148 -0.06 16.85 19.14
N TYR A 149 0.27 18.00 18.53
CA TYR A 149 1.62 18.31 18.07
C TYR A 149 2.47 19.12 19.05
N SER A 150 1.97 19.44 20.25
CA SER A 150 2.67 20.26 21.26
C SER A 150 4.02 19.68 21.70
N GLY A 151 4.17 18.35 21.71
CA GLY A 151 5.41 17.65 22.08
C GLY A 151 6.48 17.60 20.99
N ARG A 152 6.26 18.29 19.86
CA ARG A 152 7.15 18.33 18.70
C ARG A 152 7.70 19.74 18.50
N GLU A 153 9.03 19.84 18.41
CA GLU A 153 9.70 21.14 18.22
C GLU A 153 9.67 21.62 16.78
N ASP A 154 9.63 20.69 15.81
CA ASP A 154 9.56 20.99 14.38
C ASP A 154 8.23 21.66 13.97
N THR A 155 7.15 21.43 14.71
CA THR A 155 5.85 22.12 14.48
C THR A 155 5.73 23.45 15.22
N ARG A 156 6.74 23.87 16.00
CA ARG A 156 6.65 25.06 16.86
C ARG A 156 6.28 26.31 16.05
N TRP A 157 6.98 26.56 14.95
CA TRP A 157 6.74 27.73 14.10
C TRP A 157 5.36 27.71 13.43
N GLY A 158 4.91 26.55 12.94
CA GLY A 158 3.56 26.40 12.39
C GLY A 158 2.47 26.65 13.45
N ARG A 159 2.70 26.21 14.70
CA ARG A 159 1.79 26.48 15.83
C ARG A 159 1.75 27.96 16.22
N GLU A 160 2.89 28.65 16.18
CA GLU A 160 2.97 30.09 16.46
C GLU A 160 2.22 30.89 15.40
N ARG A 161 2.48 30.62 14.11
CA ARG A 161 1.78 31.26 13.00
C ARG A 161 0.27 30.99 12.99
N LEU A 162 -0.13 29.76 13.29
CA LEU A 162 -1.54 29.42 13.45
C LEU A 162 -2.18 30.17 14.62
N ALA A 163 -1.46 30.36 15.72
CA ALA A 163 -1.96 31.09 16.88
C ALA A 163 -2.16 32.59 16.61
N GLU A 164 -1.32 33.18 15.76
CA GLU A 164 -1.47 34.55 15.27
C GLU A 164 -2.64 34.65 14.27
N ALA A 165 -2.66 33.79 13.25
CA ALA A 165 -3.63 33.87 12.16
C ALA A 165 -5.05 33.44 12.55
N GLN A 166 -5.23 32.58 13.57
CA GLN A 166 -6.57 32.13 14.01
C GLN A 166 -7.45 33.26 14.55
N ALA A 167 -6.85 34.35 15.05
CA ALA A 167 -7.59 35.47 15.63
C ALA A 167 -8.39 36.23 14.57
N ASP A 168 -7.92 36.20 13.33
CA ASP A 168 -8.51 36.91 12.20
C ASP A 168 -9.48 36.04 11.38
N GLN A 169 -9.72 34.79 11.80
CA GLN A 169 -10.64 33.87 11.11
C GLN A 169 -12.03 33.84 11.76
N PHE A 170 -13.04 34.14 10.94
CA PHE A 170 -14.45 34.21 11.34
C PHE A 170 -15.30 33.08 10.77
N ASP A 171 -14.72 32.23 9.95
CA ASP A 171 -15.37 31.11 9.27
C ASP A 171 -14.67 29.79 9.64
N ALA A 172 -15.45 28.72 9.78
CA ALA A 172 -14.95 27.39 10.10
C ALA A 172 -13.99 26.87 9.02
N ALA A 173 -14.33 27.08 7.74
CA ALA A 173 -13.49 26.62 6.63
C ALA A 173 -12.18 27.42 6.55
N ALA A 174 -12.25 28.74 6.70
CA ALA A 174 -11.06 29.59 6.76
C ALA A 174 -10.11 29.19 7.91
N LEU A 175 -10.64 28.98 9.13
CA LEU A 175 -9.82 28.59 10.29
C LEU A 175 -9.13 27.23 10.08
N LEU A 176 -9.87 26.24 9.56
CA LEU A 176 -9.31 24.91 9.31
C LEU A 176 -8.31 24.92 8.15
N GLY A 177 -8.53 25.71 7.10
CA GLY A 177 -7.59 25.87 5.99
C GLY A 177 -6.27 26.51 6.40
N VAL A 178 -6.31 27.48 7.33
CA VAL A 178 -5.09 28.04 7.94
C VAL A 178 -4.37 26.99 8.78
N ALA A 179 -5.11 26.21 9.58
CA ALA A 179 -4.52 25.12 10.36
C ALA A 179 -3.84 24.07 9.47
N GLU A 180 -4.46 23.71 8.34
CA GLU A 180 -3.88 22.81 7.35
C GLU A 180 -2.59 23.39 6.74
N THR A 181 -2.66 24.62 6.23
CA THR A 181 -1.52 25.24 5.53
C THR A 181 -0.32 25.47 6.44
N GLU A 182 -0.54 26.03 7.63
CA GLU A 182 0.54 26.42 8.55
C GLU A 182 1.12 25.25 9.34
N LEU A 183 0.26 24.29 9.73
CA LEU A 183 0.68 23.20 10.61
C LEU A 183 0.97 21.90 9.85
N LEU A 184 0.15 21.54 8.87
CA LEU A 184 0.28 20.29 8.11
C LEU A 184 1.13 20.45 6.86
N GLY A 185 1.08 21.60 6.17
CA GLY A 185 1.87 21.85 4.96
C GLY A 185 3.36 21.50 5.05
N PRO A 186 4.10 21.90 6.11
CA PRO A 186 5.49 21.49 6.29
C PRO A 186 5.67 19.97 6.48
N LEU A 187 4.72 19.29 7.12
CA LEU A 187 4.74 17.84 7.32
C LEU A 187 4.48 17.10 5.99
N ASP A 188 3.54 17.61 5.19
CA ASP A 188 3.19 17.07 3.87
C ASP A 188 4.37 17.15 2.89
N ALA A 189 5.14 18.24 2.95
CA ALA A 189 6.35 18.39 2.16
C ALA A 189 7.41 17.34 2.53
N VAL A 190 7.57 17.02 3.81
CA VAL A 190 8.49 15.96 4.26
C VAL A 190 7.98 14.59 3.83
N ALA A 191 6.68 14.32 3.99
CA ALA A 191 6.08 13.06 3.56
C ALA A 191 6.25 12.84 2.05
N THR A 192 6.02 13.87 1.24
CA THR A 192 6.21 13.83 -0.23
C THR A 192 7.64 13.45 -0.61
N ARG A 193 8.65 14.02 0.05
CA ARG A 193 10.07 13.68 -0.19
C ARG A 193 10.39 12.22 0.12
N GLU A 194 9.78 11.66 1.16
CA GLU A 194 9.96 10.25 1.52
C GLU A 194 9.32 9.32 0.47
N VAL A 195 8.18 9.71 -0.10
CA VAL A 195 7.55 9.00 -1.22
C VAL A 195 8.40 9.06 -2.48
N GLU A 196 8.92 10.25 -2.82
CA GLU A 196 9.81 10.42 -3.97
C GLU A 196 11.10 9.58 -3.84
N ALA A 197 11.70 9.55 -2.65
CA ALA A 197 12.89 8.75 -2.38
C ALA A 197 12.62 7.25 -2.52
N ALA A 198 11.49 6.78 -1.99
CA ALA A 198 11.07 5.38 -2.13
C ALA A 198 10.81 5.02 -3.59
N ALA A 199 10.09 5.86 -4.34
CA ALA A 199 9.80 5.64 -5.75
C ALA A 199 11.08 5.57 -6.61
N ARG A 200 12.04 6.48 -6.37
CA ARG A 200 13.36 6.45 -7.03
C ARG A 200 14.14 5.17 -6.73
N GLN A 201 14.07 4.68 -5.48
CA GLN A 201 14.74 3.45 -5.09
C GLN A 201 14.15 2.23 -5.78
N VAL A 202 12.81 2.15 -5.87
CA VAL A 202 12.14 1.07 -6.61
C VAL A 202 12.52 1.13 -8.09
N ALA A 203 12.39 2.29 -8.74
CA ALA A 203 12.74 2.45 -10.15
C ALA A 203 14.20 2.08 -10.46
N ALA A 204 15.14 2.44 -9.59
CA ALA A 204 16.55 2.08 -9.75
C ALA A 204 16.78 0.57 -9.66
N VAL A 205 16.09 -0.13 -8.75
CA VAL A 205 16.21 -1.59 -8.63
C VAL A 205 15.61 -2.29 -9.84
N THR A 206 14.44 -1.84 -10.30
CA THR A 206 13.79 -2.37 -11.51
C THR A 206 14.67 -2.19 -12.75
N ALA A 207 15.39 -1.08 -12.86
CA ALA A 207 16.27 -0.79 -13.99
C ALA A 207 17.58 -1.62 -14.01
N ILE A 208 18.08 -2.02 -12.84
CA ILE A 208 19.41 -2.64 -12.70
C ILE A 208 19.31 -4.17 -12.57
N VAL A 209 18.25 -4.69 -11.95
CA VAL A 209 18.18 -6.09 -11.54
C VAL A 209 17.07 -6.83 -12.30
N PRO A 210 17.40 -7.60 -13.36
CA PRO A 210 16.45 -8.42 -14.11
C PRO A 210 16.14 -9.73 -13.37
N LEU A 211 15.80 -9.64 -12.08
CA LEU A 211 15.32 -10.75 -11.27
C LEU A 211 13.96 -10.36 -10.70
N ALA A 212 12.89 -10.98 -11.22
CA ALA A 212 11.51 -10.69 -10.83
C ALA A 212 11.29 -10.74 -9.30
N LEU A 213 11.98 -11.64 -8.59
CA LEU A 213 11.91 -11.74 -7.13
C LEU A 213 12.66 -10.61 -6.41
N ALA A 214 13.77 -10.13 -6.96
CA ALA A 214 14.57 -9.08 -6.34
C ALA A 214 13.83 -7.73 -6.40
N ASP A 215 13.16 -7.44 -7.52
CA ASP A 215 12.35 -6.24 -7.70
C ASP A 215 11.17 -6.20 -6.72
N VAL A 216 10.44 -7.32 -6.58
CA VAL A 216 9.34 -7.45 -5.61
C VAL A 216 9.81 -7.26 -4.17
N VAL A 217 10.92 -7.88 -3.77
CA VAL A 217 11.47 -7.74 -2.42
C VAL A 217 11.96 -6.32 -2.15
N ALA A 218 12.59 -5.68 -3.14
CA ALA A 218 13.04 -4.30 -3.03
C ALA A 218 11.86 -3.32 -2.93
N ALA A 219 10.86 -3.48 -3.79
CA ALA A 219 9.63 -2.69 -3.74
C ALA A 219 8.90 -2.85 -2.40
N LEU A 220 8.77 -4.08 -1.90
CA LEU A 220 8.18 -4.34 -0.59
C LEU A 220 8.97 -3.65 0.53
N THR A 221 10.29 -3.80 0.53
CA THR A 221 11.15 -3.23 1.57
C THR A 221 11.12 -1.70 1.56
N ALA A 222 11.16 -1.08 0.37
CA ALA A 222 11.05 0.36 0.20
C ALA A 222 9.70 0.88 0.69
N ASN A 223 8.60 0.22 0.31
CA ASN A 223 7.25 0.59 0.76
C ASN A 223 7.10 0.49 2.29
N LEU A 224 7.60 -0.58 2.91
CA LEU A 224 7.54 -0.74 4.36
C LEU A 224 8.33 0.35 5.11
N ARG A 225 9.49 0.74 4.58
CA ARG A 225 10.32 1.81 5.14
C ARG A 225 9.65 3.18 4.97
N MET A 226 9.13 3.47 3.79
CA MET A 226 8.39 4.68 3.46
C MET A 226 7.20 4.87 4.39
N ILE A 227 6.37 3.83 4.54
CA ILE A 227 5.17 3.87 5.40
C ILE A 227 5.55 4.18 6.85
N ARG A 228 6.59 3.51 7.37
CA ARG A 228 7.07 3.77 8.73
C ARG A 228 7.48 5.24 8.88
N ARG A 229 8.16 5.78 7.89
CA ARG A 229 8.68 7.14 7.91
C ARG A 229 7.55 8.18 7.82
N ILE A 230 6.57 7.97 6.96
CA ILE A 230 5.35 8.81 6.89
C ILE A 230 4.59 8.76 8.23
N ALA A 231 4.47 7.57 8.84
CA ALA A 231 3.83 7.44 10.15
C ALA A 231 4.61 8.18 11.26
N GLU A 232 5.93 8.26 11.19
CA GLU A 232 6.73 9.10 12.10
C GLU A 232 6.51 10.61 11.83
N VAL A 233 6.37 10.99 10.56
CA VAL A 233 6.13 12.38 10.12
C VAL A 233 4.75 12.89 10.53
N TYR A 234 3.70 12.07 10.59
CA TYR A 234 2.38 12.51 11.08
C TYR A 234 2.10 12.12 12.54
N GLY A 235 2.60 10.98 13.02
CA GLY A 235 2.27 10.40 14.33
C GLY A 235 3.20 10.80 15.49
N GLY A 236 4.34 11.44 15.22
CA GLY A 236 5.35 11.75 16.23
C GLY A 236 6.18 10.55 16.69
N ARG A 237 6.89 10.71 17.82
CA ARG A 237 7.97 9.82 18.33
C ARG A 237 7.67 8.31 18.16
N SER A 238 8.38 7.70 17.22
CA SER A 238 8.52 6.29 16.83
C SER A 238 7.86 5.22 17.73
N GLY A 239 6.70 4.73 17.31
CA GLY A 239 6.31 3.33 17.44
C GLY A 239 6.62 2.60 16.14
N THR A 240 7.38 1.51 16.19
CA THR A 240 7.94 0.79 15.01
C THR A 240 6.92 0.08 14.12
N LEU A 241 5.62 0.26 14.33
CA LEU A 241 4.61 -0.72 13.90
C LEU A 241 3.29 -0.12 13.38
N GLY A 242 3.16 1.21 13.24
CA GLY A 242 2.13 1.81 12.36
C GLY A 242 2.24 1.31 10.90
N SER A 243 3.45 0.89 10.53
CA SER A 243 3.76 0.15 9.31
C SER A 243 3.11 -1.22 9.22
N TRP A 244 2.69 -1.89 10.30
CA TRP A 244 2.13 -3.24 10.26
C TRP A 244 0.70 -3.29 9.69
N ARG A 245 -0.14 -2.30 10.00
CA ARG A 245 -1.50 -2.20 9.42
C ARG A 245 -1.45 -1.90 7.93
N LEU A 246 -0.57 -0.98 7.52
CA LEU A 246 -0.37 -0.66 6.11
C LEU A 246 0.41 -1.78 5.38
N ALA A 247 1.40 -2.42 6.01
CA ALA A 247 2.06 -3.63 5.49
C ALA A 247 1.04 -4.72 5.21
N ARG A 248 0.09 -4.95 6.13
CA ARG A 248 -1.02 -5.89 5.92
C ARG A 248 -1.87 -5.47 4.73
N ALA A 249 -2.21 -4.19 4.59
CA ALA A 249 -2.99 -3.69 3.45
C ALA A 249 -2.24 -3.89 2.13
N VAL A 250 -0.97 -3.48 2.07
CA VAL A 250 -0.08 -3.65 0.92
C VAL A 250 0.13 -5.12 0.59
N MET A 251 0.42 -5.98 1.57
CA MET A 251 0.55 -7.44 1.39
C MET A 251 -0.75 -8.07 0.88
N THR A 252 -1.90 -7.58 1.33
CA THR A 252 -3.20 -8.04 0.81
C THR A 252 -3.33 -7.70 -0.67
N HIS A 253 -2.92 -6.50 -1.07
CA HIS A 253 -2.89 -6.08 -2.48
C HIS A 253 -1.82 -6.83 -3.28
N LEU A 254 -0.62 -7.03 -2.75
CA LEU A 254 0.48 -7.76 -3.41
C LEU A 254 0.13 -9.23 -3.61
N VAL A 255 -0.52 -9.87 -2.62
CA VAL A 255 -1.04 -11.23 -2.76
C VAL A 255 -2.18 -11.26 -3.78
N ALA A 256 -3.06 -10.25 -3.81
CA ALA A 256 -4.11 -10.17 -4.82
C ALA A 256 -3.56 -9.99 -6.24
N THR A 257 -2.62 -9.05 -6.44
CA THR A 257 -1.98 -8.77 -7.73
C THR A 257 -1.07 -9.92 -8.17
N GLY A 258 -0.31 -10.51 -7.24
CA GLY A 258 0.53 -11.68 -7.50
C GLY A 258 -0.26 -12.95 -7.80
N ALA A 259 -1.40 -13.17 -7.14
CA ALA A 259 -2.29 -14.28 -7.45
C ALA A 259 -2.96 -14.13 -8.82
N VAL A 260 -3.24 -12.90 -9.26
CA VAL A 260 -3.77 -12.61 -10.61
C VAL A 260 -2.71 -12.86 -11.67
N ALA A 261 -1.46 -12.41 -11.47
CA ALA A 261 -0.36 -12.67 -12.41
C ALA A 261 -0.07 -14.17 -12.57
N VAL A 262 -0.05 -14.94 -11.48
CA VAL A 262 0.12 -16.41 -11.53
C VAL A 262 -1.11 -17.09 -12.13
N GLY A 263 -2.31 -16.58 -11.86
CA GLY A 263 -3.56 -17.08 -12.44
C GLY A 263 -3.61 -16.92 -13.96
N ASP A 264 -3.13 -15.79 -14.48
CA ASP A 264 -3.08 -15.50 -15.92
C ASP A 264 -2.05 -16.40 -16.63
N ASP A 265 -0.86 -16.61 -16.05
CA ASP A 265 0.15 -17.54 -16.58
C ASP A 265 -0.36 -18.99 -16.60
N MET A 266 -1.08 -19.42 -15.56
CA MET A 266 -1.65 -20.77 -15.51
C MET A 266 -2.84 -20.94 -16.48
N LEU A 267 -3.72 -19.94 -16.62
CA LEU A 267 -4.83 -19.97 -17.59
C LEU A 267 -4.32 -19.90 -19.03
N GLY A 268 -3.31 -19.07 -19.31
CA GLY A 268 -2.62 -19.01 -20.60
C GLY A 268 -1.94 -20.33 -20.98
N SER A 269 -1.30 -21.00 -20.01
CA SER A 269 -0.63 -22.30 -20.25
C SER A 269 -1.60 -23.46 -20.53
N ILE A 270 -2.84 -23.38 -20.04
CA ILE A 270 -3.89 -24.38 -20.25
C ILE A 270 -4.67 -24.09 -21.55
N ALA A 271 -4.85 -22.82 -21.91
CA ALA A 271 -5.45 -22.41 -23.18
C ALA A 271 -4.48 -22.59 -24.37
N GLY A 272 -3.16 -22.53 -24.15
CA GLY A 272 -2.09 -22.64 -25.15
C GLY A 272 -1.54 -24.05 -25.38
N GLY A 273 -2.39 -25.06 -25.59
CA GLY A 273 -2.11 -26.25 -26.43
C GLY A 273 -0.87 -27.15 -26.25
N GLY A 274 -0.02 -27.00 -25.22
CA GLY A 274 1.28 -27.69 -25.16
C GLY A 274 1.34 -29.00 -24.35
N VAL A 275 0.51 -29.15 -23.32
CA VAL A 275 0.64 -30.27 -22.36
C VAL A 275 -0.24 -31.47 -22.76
N LEU A 276 -1.43 -31.22 -23.32
CA LEU A 276 -2.27 -32.29 -23.88
C LEU A 276 -1.66 -32.94 -25.14
N SER A 277 -0.98 -32.16 -25.99
CA SER A 277 -0.35 -32.67 -27.21
C SER A 277 0.86 -33.57 -26.91
N ARG A 278 1.62 -33.28 -25.85
CA ARG A 278 2.73 -34.13 -25.39
C ARG A 278 2.26 -35.39 -24.67
N LEU A 279 1.10 -35.35 -24.01
CA LEU A 279 0.48 -36.53 -23.42
C LEU A 279 -0.12 -37.44 -24.51
N SER A 280 -0.83 -36.88 -25.50
CA SER A 280 -1.37 -37.61 -26.65
C SER A 280 -0.28 -38.32 -27.46
N ARG A 281 0.87 -37.67 -27.69
CA ARG A 281 2.00 -38.29 -28.41
C ARG A 281 2.60 -39.48 -27.66
N ARG A 282 2.59 -39.47 -26.31
CA ARG A 282 3.05 -40.61 -25.49
C ARG A 282 2.02 -41.73 -25.33
N PHE A 283 0.74 -41.48 -25.63
CA PHE A 283 -0.28 -42.53 -25.76
C PHE A 283 -0.39 -43.09 -27.19
N GLY A 284 0.08 -42.36 -28.20
CA GLY A 284 0.08 -42.78 -29.61
C GLY A 284 1.30 -43.59 -30.08
N GLU A 285 2.44 -43.52 -29.38
CA GLU A 285 3.66 -44.25 -29.75
C GLU A 285 3.81 -45.62 -29.04
N GLY A 286 2.83 -46.06 -28.26
CA GLY A 286 2.78 -47.42 -27.72
C GLY A 286 3.58 -47.63 -26.43
N VAL A 287 2.89 -48.16 -25.41
CA VAL A 287 3.53 -48.85 -24.29
C VAL A 287 3.25 -50.34 -24.48
N VAL A 288 4.34 -51.06 -24.77
CA VAL A 288 4.56 -52.45 -24.36
C VAL A 288 4.72 -52.49 -22.84
#